data_AF-A0A4D7C817-F1
#
_entry.id   AF-A0A4D7C817-F1
#
_cell.length_a   1.000
_cell.length_b   1.000
_cell.length_c   1.000
_cell.angle_alpha   90.00
_cell.angle_beta   90.00
_cell.angle_gamma   90.00
#
_symmetry.space_group_name_H-M   'P 1'
#
loop_
_entity.id
_entity.type
_entity.pdbx_description
1 polymer ?
#
loop_
_entity_poly.entity_id
_entity_poly.type
_entity_poly.pdbx_seq_one_letter_code
_entity_poly.pdbx_strand_id
1 'polypeptide(L)'
;MAGRALAAKAVLLARARELGLVSEPERNGDGQEETPEEALIRAVLSEEVETEPPSQEAIRAVYDGNPEGFRSPPLLEASHILIAPSKPNPQAWEAARLEALALIANLTSKPSEFTRVAASRSACPSASEGGSLGQLGPGDVLRVIWDALVDMDIGTIGAAPVASEHGWHVLRLDHRSDGERLPFDYVGPHIATQLEARAWTKAAAQFVDRLLRESAVRPGLCLTESGELETRKGTIARAGGLLGEALGNARLAYDALSPTARERLDHAASESGEAAEDLLVHSIRTFLSKADDEAWTQLISRLRDSEAPLADSLALIVSHQLPPVHKTRTLITMRSGPRASG
;
A
#
# COMPACT_ATOMS: atom_id res chain seq x y z
N MET A 1 1.39 11.72 4.87
CA MET A 1 2.06 10.46 5.29
C MET A 1 3.47 10.31 4.69
N ALA A 2 3.72 10.72 3.44
CA ALA A 2 5.05 10.62 2.82
C ALA A 2 6.20 11.33 3.57
N GLY A 3 5.94 12.50 4.18
CA GLY A 3 6.98 13.28 4.90
C GLY A 3 7.62 12.55 6.09
N ARG A 4 6.81 11.86 6.92
CA ARG A 4 7.32 11.10 8.09
C ARG A 4 8.15 9.89 7.67
N ALA A 5 7.82 9.25 6.54
CA ALA A 5 8.58 8.13 6.01
C ALA A 5 9.97 8.57 5.51
N LEU A 6 10.04 9.70 4.80
CA LEU A 6 11.31 10.29 4.37
C LEU A 6 12.17 10.76 5.56
N ALA A 7 11.53 11.34 6.58
CA ALA A 7 12.18 11.72 7.82
C ALA A 7 12.82 10.54 8.56
N ALA A 8 12.04 9.47 8.73
CA ALA A 8 12.50 8.23 9.33
C ALA A 8 13.70 7.66 8.56
N LYS A 9 13.60 7.60 7.24
CA LYS A 9 14.71 7.18 6.37
C LYS A 9 15.95 8.05 6.57
N ALA A 10 15.81 9.38 6.61
CA ALA A 10 16.93 10.30 6.77
C ALA A 10 17.66 10.11 8.12
N VAL A 11 16.93 9.99 9.23
CA VAL A 11 17.55 9.80 10.56
C VAL A 11 18.21 8.44 10.71
N LEU A 12 17.65 7.40 10.08
CA LEU A 12 18.25 6.06 10.06
C LEU A 12 19.54 6.03 9.23
N LEU A 13 19.57 6.66 8.05
CA LEU A 13 20.79 6.76 7.25
C LEU A 13 21.86 7.63 7.92
N ALA A 14 21.45 8.68 8.64
CA ALA A 14 22.38 9.46 9.46
C ALA A 14 23.00 8.57 10.56
N ARG A 15 22.18 7.77 11.26
CA ARG A 15 22.64 6.83 12.27
C ARG A 15 23.59 5.78 11.71
N ALA A 16 23.33 5.25 10.51
CA ALA A 16 24.21 4.31 9.83
C ALA A 16 25.62 4.88 9.63
N ARG A 17 25.72 6.16 9.25
CA ARG A 17 27.01 6.86 9.09
C ARG A 17 27.72 7.08 10.42
N GLU A 18 26.99 7.42 11.49
CA GLU A 18 27.55 7.57 12.84
C GLU A 18 28.15 6.25 13.35
N LEU A 19 27.51 5.12 13.04
CA LEU A 19 27.95 3.79 13.42
C LEU A 19 29.04 3.22 12.50
N GLY A 20 29.32 3.88 11.37
CA GLY A 20 30.29 3.39 10.38
C GLY A 20 29.86 2.10 9.68
N LEU A 21 28.55 1.87 9.53
CA LEU A 21 28.01 0.66 8.91
C LEU A 21 28.26 0.66 7.40
N VAL A 22 28.51 -0.54 6.86
CA VAL A 22 28.70 -0.78 5.43
C VAL A 22 27.40 -1.32 4.84
N SER A 23 27.11 -0.93 3.61
CA SER A 23 25.94 -1.41 2.89
C SER A 23 26.20 -2.80 2.33
N GLU A 24 25.41 -3.79 2.75
CA GLU A 24 25.44 -5.17 2.27
C GLU A 24 24.05 -5.59 1.78
N PRO A 25 23.66 -5.25 0.52
CA PRO A 25 22.36 -5.59 -0.02
C PRO A 25 22.08 -7.09 -0.08
N GLU A 26 20.87 -7.48 0.30
CA GLU A 26 20.39 -8.87 0.22
C GLU A 26 19.36 -9.06 -0.90
N ARG A 27 19.16 -10.31 -1.30
CA ARG A 27 18.11 -10.71 -2.26
C ARG A 27 17.02 -11.49 -1.56
N ASN A 28 15.77 -11.14 -1.84
CA ASN A 28 14.63 -11.89 -1.36
C ASN A 28 14.39 -13.17 -2.18
N GLY A 29 13.44 -14.00 -1.73
CA GLY A 29 13.08 -15.26 -2.40
C GLY A 29 12.54 -15.10 -3.84
N ASP A 30 12.08 -13.90 -4.20
CA ASP A 30 11.60 -13.54 -5.54
C ASP A 30 12.73 -12.98 -6.44
N GLY A 31 13.98 -12.96 -5.95
CA GLY A 31 15.16 -12.51 -6.69
C GLY A 31 15.33 -11.00 -6.76
N GLN A 32 14.48 -10.22 -6.08
CA GLN A 32 14.62 -8.76 -5.96
C GLN A 32 15.75 -8.43 -5.00
N GLU A 33 16.56 -7.43 -5.35
CA GLU A 33 17.71 -6.99 -4.57
C GLU A 33 17.40 -5.68 -3.84
N GLU A 34 17.81 -5.59 -2.59
CA GLU A 34 17.73 -4.36 -1.80
C GLU A 34 18.56 -3.23 -2.42
N THR A 35 18.11 -1.99 -2.25
CA THR A 35 18.97 -0.84 -2.51
C THR A 35 20.03 -0.70 -1.41
N PRO A 36 21.16 -0.02 -1.69
CA PRO A 36 22.19 0.20 -0.67
C PRO A 36 21.67 0.93 0.58
N GLU A 37 20.70 1.83 0.41
CA GLU A 37 20.07 2.56 1.52
C GLU A 37 19.17 1.66 2.36
N GLU A 38 18.43 0.74 1.75
CA GLU A 38 17.60 -0.25 2.47
C GLU A 38 18.47 -1.20 3.29
N ALA A 39 19.60 -1.65 2.74
CA ALA A 39 20.57 -2.48 3.47
C ALA A 39 21.14 -1.75 4.70
N LEU A 40 21.46 -0.46 4.59
CA LEU A 40 21.94 0.34 5.72
C LEU A 40 20.84 0.55 6.78
N ILE A 41 19.60 0.77 6.36
CA ILE A 41 18.46 0.89 7.29
C ILE A 41 18.25 -0.42 8.04
N ARG A 42 18.28 -1.56 7.34
CA ARG A 42 18.21 -2.89 7.95
C ARG A 42 19.36 -3.10 8.95
N ALA A 43 20.59 -2.74 8.59
CA ALA A 43 21.75 -2.87 9.47
C ALA A 43 21.61 -2.02 10.75
N VAL A 44 21.16 -0.75 10.64
CA VAL A 44 20.91 0.10 11.81
C VAL A 44 19.85 -0.51 12.73
N LEU A 45 18.73 -0.95 12.16
CA LEU A 45 17.66 -1.54 12.96
C LEU A 45 18.13 -2.86 13.60
N SER A 46 18.94 -3.66 12.91
CA SER A 46 19.50 -4.90 13.47
C SER A 46 20.49 -4.66 14.59
N GLU A 47 21.30 -3.60 14.51
CA GLU A 47 22.35 -3.29 15.51
C GLU A 47 21.77 -2.64 16.76
N GLU A 48 20.76 -1.78 16.62
CA GLU A 48 20.31 -0.90 17.70
C GLU A 48 18.90 -1.22 18.24
N VAL A 49 18.10 -2.02 17.53
CA VAL A 49 16.77 -2.43 18.00
C VAL A 49 16.90 -3.77 18.70
N GLU A 50 17.06 -3.72 20.01
CA GLU A 50 17.00 -4.89 20.87
C GLU A 50 15.57 -5.15 21.36
N THR A 51 15.19 -6.42 21.40
CA THR A 51 13.94 -6.85 22.02
C THR A 51 14.16 -8.08 22.88
N GLU A 52 13.56 -8.09 24.06
CA GLU A 52 13.50 -9.29 24.88
C GLU A 52 12.52 -10.29 24.26
N PRO A 53 12.88 -11.58 24.20
CA PRO A 53 11.96 -12.63 23.79
C PRO A 53 10.72 -12.65 24.68
N PRO A 54 9.53 -12.97 24.13
CA PRO A 54 8.31 -13.06 24.91
C PRO A 54 8.42 -14.16 25.97
N SER A 55 7.92 -13.88 27.18
CA SER A 55 7.90 -14.87 28.25
C SER A 55 6.92 -16.01 27.94
N GLN A 56 7.15 -17.18 28.53
CA GLN A 56 6.24 -18.32 28.40
C GLN A 56 4.82 -17.99 28.88
N GLU A 57 4.68 -17.18 29.94
CA GLU A 57 3.39 -16.72 30.43
C GLU A 57 2.67 -15.84 29.39
N ALA A 58 3.39 -14.97 28.70
CA ALA A 58 2.81 -14.11 27.66
C ALA A 58 2.34 -14.92 26.44
N ILE A 59 3.14 -15.89 25.99
CA ILE A 59 2.78 -16.81 24.89
C ILE A 59 1.53 -17.61 25.27
N ARG A 60 1.50 -18.14 26.51
CA ARG A 60 0.37 -18.91 27.01
C ARG A 60 -0.90 -18.07 27.14
N ALA A 61 -0.79 -16.84 27.61
CA ALA A 61 -1.92 -15.92 27.71
C ALA A 61 -2.58 -15.64 26.35
N VAL A 62 -1.81 -15.54 25.27
CA VAL A 62 -2.37 -15.40 23.91
C VAL A 62 -3.12 -16.65 23.48
N TYR A 63 -2.54 -17.84 23.72
CA TYR A 63 -3.20 -19.11 23.40
C TYR A 63 -4.53 -19.28 24.13
N ASP A 64 -4.55 -18.97 25.43
CA ASP A 64 -5.74 -19.11 26.28
C ASP A 64 -6.77 -17.99 26.06
N GLY A 65 -6.32 -16.80 25.66
CA GLY A 65 -7.17 -15.65 25.34
C GLY A 65 -7.84 -15.69 23.96
N ASN A 66 -7.43 -16.61 23.08
CA ASN A 66 -8.01 -16.76 21.74
C ASN A 66 -8.40 -18.23 21.45
N PRO A 67 -9.46 -18.75 22.10
CA PRO A 67 -9.83 -20.16 22.03
C PRO A 67 -10.19 -20.64 20.62
N GLU A 68 -10.70 -19.76 19.76
CA GLU A 68 -11.14 -20.11 18.39
C GLU A 68 -10.05 -19.87 17.33
N GLY A 69 -9.00 -19.10 17.62
CA GLY A 69 -8.00 -18.70 16.62
C GLY A 69 -6.90 -19.72 16.33
N PHE A 70 -6.83 -20.81 17.09
CA PHE A 70 -5.79 -21.84 16.97
C PHE A 70 -6.39 -23.21 16.65
N ARG A 71 -7.24 -23.25 15.62
CA ARG A 71 -7.88 -24.49 15.16
C ARG A 71 -7.25 -25.00 13.88
N SER A 72 -7.33 -26.32 13.69
CA SER A 72 -7.11 -26.90 12.37
C SER A 72 -8.15 -26.33 11.39
N PRO A 73 -7.84 -26.23 10.09
CA PRO A 73 -8.83 -25.80 9.11
C PRO A 73 -10.05 -26.77 9.12
N PRO A 74 -11.25 -26.27 8.81
CA PRO A 74 -12.41 -27.12 8.67
C PRO A 74 -12.23 -28.07 7.46
N LEU A 75 -12.82 -29.26 7.58
CA LEU A 75 -12.84 -30.26 6.52
C LEU A 75 -14.29 -30.61 6.20
N LEU A 76 -14.64 -30.50 4.93
CA LEU A 76 -15.98 -30.81 4.42
C LEU A 76 -15.91 -32.10 3.61
N GLU A 77 -16.92 -32.95 3.72
CA GLU A 77 -17.16 -34.02 2.75
C GLU A 77 -18.39 -33.64 1.96
N ALA A 78 -18.27 -33.60 0.64
CA ALA A 78 -19.34 -33.11 -0.22
C ALA A 78 -19.42 -33.87 -1.53
N SER A 79 -20.59 -33.78 -2.15
CA SER A 79 -20.87 -34.31 -3.47
C SER A 79 -21.51 -33.23 -4.33
N HIS A 80 -21.34 -33.32 -5.65
CA HIS A 80 -21.97 -32.39 -6.57
C HIS A 80 -22.53 -33.04 -7.85
N ILE A 81 -23.41 -32.30 -8.51
CA ILE A 81 -23.86 -32.57 -9.87
C ILE A 81 -23.62 -31.30 -10.68
N LEU A 82 -22.62 -31.34 -11.56
CA LEU A 82 -22.39 -30.28 -12.55
C LEU A 82 -23.33 -30.45 -13.75
N ILE A 83 -24.13 -29.43 -14.03
CA ILE A 83 -24.91 -29.29 -15.25
C ILE A 83 -24.23 -28.26 -16.15
N ALA A 84 -23.53 -28.75 -17.18
CA ALA A 84 -22.85 -27.91 -18.14
C ALA A 84 -23.84 -27.34 -19.17
N PRO A 85 -23.71 -26.07 -19.57
CA PRO A 85 -24.50 -25.53 -20.67
C PRO A 85 -24.14 -26.25 -21.97
N SER A 86 -25.15 -26.57 -22.78
CA SER A 86 -24.92 -27.25 -24.06
C SER A 86 -24.10 -26.43 -25.06
N LYS A 87 -24.11 -25.10 -24.92
CA LYS A 87 -23.38 -24.13 -25.74
C LYS A 87 -22.98 -22.92 -24.87
N PRO A 88 -21.90 -22.20 -25.20
CA PRO A 88 -21.50 -20.99 -24.47
C PRO A 88 -22.37 -19.77 -24.89
N ASN A 89 -23.68 -19.83 -24.63
CA ASN A 89 -24.60 -18.72 -24.90
C ASN A 89 -25.66 -18.56 -23.79
N PRO A 90 -26.25 -17.36 -23.63
CA PRO A 90 -27.15 -17.09 -22.51
C PRO A 90 -28.34 -18.05 -22.40
N GLN A 91 -28.90 -18.50 -23.52
CA GLN A 91 -30.05 -19.39 -23.53
C GLN A 91 -29.71 -20.79 -22.99
N ALA A 92 -28.55 -21.34 -23.37
CA ALA A 92 -28.08 -22.63 -22.89
C ALA A 92 -27.67 -22.58 -21.41
N TRP A 93 -27.11 -21.46 -20.97
CA TRP A 93 -26.81 -21.23 -19.55
C TRP A 93 -28.06 -21.15 -18.68
N GLU A 94 -29.11 -20.48 -19.16
CA GLU A 94 -30.39 -20.42 -18.45
C GLU A 94 -31.09 -21.79 -18.43
N ALA A 95 -31.05 -22.53 -19.54
CA ALA A 95 -31.60 -23.89 -19.58
C ALA A 95 -30.90 -24.82 -18.57
N ALA A 96 -29.56 -24.76 -18.49
CA ALA A 96 -28.79 -25.52 -17.50
C ALA A 96 -29.13 -25.12 -16.06
N ARG A 97 -29.36 -23.82 -15.81
CA ARG A 97 -29.81 -23.32 -14.49
C ARG A 97 -31.16 -23.90 -14.09
N LEU A 98 -32.13 -23.89 -15.01
CA LEU A 98 -33.47 -24.43 -14.78
C LEU A 98 -33.44 -25.94 -14.56
N GLU A 99 -32.59 -26.67 -15.29
CA GLU A 99 -32.38 -28.10 -15.05
C GLU A 99 -31.78 -28.35 -13.66
N ALA A 100 -30.76 -27.60 -13.26
CA ALA A 100 -30.17 -27.71 -11.92
C ALA A 100 -31.19 -27.42 -10.80
N LEU A 101 -32.05 -26.41 -10.98
CA LEU A 101 -33.16 -26.11 -10.05
C LEU A 101 -34.18 -27.26 -9.96
N ALA A 102 -34.54 -27.86 -11.10
CA ALA A 102 -35.44 -29.00 -11.13
C ALA A 102 -34.83 -30.23 -10.43
N LEU A 103 -33.52 -30.45 -10.59
CA LEU A 103 -32.78 -31.49 -9.88
C LEU A 103 -32.77 -31.24 -8.37
N ILE A 104 -32.52 -30.01 -7.92
CA ILE A 104 -32.58 -29.65 -6.49
C ILE A 104 -33.97 -30.00 -5.94
N ALA A 105 -35.06 -29.53 -6.57
CA ALA A 105 -36.41 -29.79 -6.07
C ALA A 105 -36.73 -31.29 -5.96
N ASN A 106 -36.32 -32.08 -6.95
CA ASN A 106 -36.52 -33.54 -6.95
C ASN A 106 -35.66 -34.23 -5.88
N LEU A 107 -34.36 -33.91 -5.83
CA LEU A 107 -33.41 -34.55 -4.93
C LEU A 107 -33.62 -34.15 -3.47
N THR A 108 -34.10 -32.94 -3.19
CA THR A 108 -34.53 -32.55 -1.83
C THR A 108 -35.69 -33.43 -1.34
N SER A 109 -36.59 -33.85 -2.23
CA SER A 109 -37.68 -34.78 -1.89
C SER A 109 -37.22 -36.24 -1.81
N LYS A 110 -36.10 -36.59 -2.49
CA LYS A 110 -35.54 -37.95 -2.55
C LYS A 110 -34.01 -37.94 -2.49
N PRO A 111 -33.39 -37.62 -1.34
CA PRO A 111 -31.94 -37.44 -1.26
C PRO A 111 -31.13 -38.70 -1.59
N SER A 112 -31.70 -39.89 -1.37
CA SER A 112 -31.08 -41.18 -1.68
C SER A 112 -30.81 -41.39 -3.17
N GLU A 113 -31.45 -40.64 -4.06
CA GLU A 113 -31.26 -40.75 -5.51
C GLU A 113 -30.06 -39.95 -6.02
N PHE A 114 -29.46 -39.10 -5.17
CA PHE A 114 -28.41 -38.15 -5.59
C PHE A 114 -27.26 -38.84 -6.31
N THR A 115 -26.69 -39.89 -5.72
CA THR A 115 -25.56 -40.65 -6.29
C THR A 115 -25.88 -41.20 -7.68
N ARG A 116 -27.08 -41.76 -7.87
CA ARG A 116 -27.53 -42.29 -9.16
C ARG A 116 -27.74 -41.18 -10.20
N VAL A 117 -28.32 -40.07 -9.78
CA VAL A 117 -28.54 -38.91 -10.66
C VAL A 117 -27.20 -38.27 -11.04
N ALA A 118 -26.28 -38.12 -10.10
CA ALA A 118 -24.93 -37.62 -10.35
C ALA A 118 -24.20 -38.47 -11.38
N ALA A 119 -24.19 -39.79 -11.23
CA ALA A 119 -23.54 -40.72 -12.15
C ALA A 119 -24.11 -40.69 -13.57
N SER A 120 -25.39 -40.33 -13.73
CA SER A 120 -26.06 -40.33 -15.04
C SER A 120 -26.17 -38.95 -15.69
N ARG A 121 -26.09 -37.87 -14.92
CA ARG A 121 -26.38 -36.51 -15.40
C ARG A 121 -25.24 -35.52 -15.23
N SER A 122 -24.27 -35.79 -14.35
CA SER A 122 -23.20 -34.84 -14.12
C SER A 122 -22.23 -34.81 -15.29
N ALA A 123 -21.84 -33.60 -15.69
CA ALA A 123 -20.78 -33.34 -16.65
C ALA A 123 -19.37 -33.32 -16.03
N CYS A 124 -19.23 -33.57 -14.72
CA CYS A 124 -17.94 -33.64 -14.05
C CYS A 124 -17.40 -35.07 -14.03
N PRO A 125 -16.07 -35.30 -14.12
CA PRO A 125 -15.48 -36.63 -13.95
C PRO A 125 -15.87 -37.35 -12.65
N SER A 126 -16.20 -36.60 -11.58
CA SER A 126 -16.72 -37.15 -10.31
C SER A 126 -18.01 -37.96 -10.48
N ALA A 127 -18.69 -37.87 -11.63
CA ALA A 127 -19.84 -38.71 -11.95
C ALA A 127 -19.56 -40.20 -11.80
N SER A 128 -18.34 -40.68 -12.10
CA SER A 128 -17.99 -42.10 -11.93
C SER A 128 -18.09 -42.56 -10.47
N GLU A 129 -17.80 -41.65 -9.54
CA GLU A 129 -17.88 -41.84 -8.09
C GLU A 129 -19.21 -41.30 -7.53
N GLY A 130 -20.25 -41.21 -8.37
CA GLY A 130 -21.57 -40.74 -7.97
C GLY A 130 -21.60 -39.28 -7.50
N GLY A 131 -20.70 -38.46 -8.04
CA GLY A 131 -20.60 -37.02 -7.75
C GLY A 131 -19.74 -36.67 -6.54
N SER A 132 -19.11 -37.64 -5.88
CA SER A 132 -18.29 -37.38 -4.68
C SER A 132 -17.07 -36.49 -5.01
N LEU A 133 -16.85 -35.48 -4.16
CA LEU A 133 -15.64 -34.66 -4.16
C LEU A 133 -14.61 -35.12 -3.11
N GLY A 134 -14.96 -36.13 -2.32
CA GLY A 134 -14.16 -36.58 -1.18
C GLY A 134 -14.11 -35.53 -0.07
N GLN A 135 -13.01 -35.57 0.69
CA GLN A 135 -12.72 -34.63 1.76
C GLN A 135 -12.05 -33.37 1.18
N LEU A 136 -12.59 -32.21 1.54
CA LEU A 136 -12.21 -30.90 1.04
C LEU A 136 -11.73 -30.02 2.19
N GLY A 137 -10.55 -29.43 2.04
CA GLY A 137 -10.06 -28.31 2.83
C GLY A 137 -10.19 -26.97 2.09
N PRO A 138 -9.91 -25.86 2.79
CA PRO A 138 -9.92 -24.53 2.18
C PRO A 138 -8.98 -24.46 0.98
N GLY A 139 -9.52 -24.10 -0.20
CA GLY A 139 -8.74 -23.97 -1.44
C GLY A 139 -8.82 -25.17 -2.39
N ASP A 140 -9.37 -26.31 -1.96
CA ASP A 140 -9.49 -27.50 -2.83
C ASP A 140 -10.56 -27.35 -3.93
N VAL A 141 -11.53 -26.45 -3.70
CA VAL A 141 -12.57 -26.09 -4.67
C VAL A 141 -12.62 -24.59 -4.88
N LEU A 142 -13.28 -24.16 -5.97
CA LEU A 142 -13.55 -22.75 -6.22
C LEU A 142 -14.21 -22.10 -5.00
N ARG A 143 -13.77 -20.88 -4.64
CA ARG A 143 -14.27 -20.16 -3.47
C ARG A 143 -15.81 -20.09 -3.40
N VAL A 144 -16.46 -19.86 -4.53
CA VAL A 144 -17.94 -19.81 -4.61
C VAL A 144 -18.61 -21.14 -4.22
N ILE A 145 -17.97 -22.27 -4.49
CA ILE A 145 -18.46 -23.61 -4.09
C ILE A 145 -18.17 -23.84 -2.61
N TRP A 146 -16.95 -23.50 -2.16
CA TRP A 146 -16.57 -23.61 -0.76
C TRP A 146 -17.51 -22.82 0.15
N ASP A 147 -17.74 -21.54 -0.15
CA ASP A 147 -18.60 -20.65 0.63
C ASP A 147 -20.04 -21.22 0.70
N ALA A 148 -20.56 -21.72 -0.42
CA ALA A 148 -21.87 -22.36 -0.45
C ALA A 148 -21.95 -23.63 0.40
N LEU A 149 -20.91 -24.47 0.42
CA LEU A 149 -20.87 -25.68 1.24
C LEU A 149 -20.74 -25.36 2.74
N VAL A 150 -19.98 -24.33 3.10
CA VAL A 150 -19.82 -23.91 4.50
C VAL A 150 -21.16 -23.47 5.10
N ASP A 151 -21.99 -22.79 4.32
CA ASP A 151 -23.31 -22.29 4.74
C ASP A 151 -24.40 -23.37 4.79
N MET A 152 -24.11 -24.59 4.32
CA MET A 152 -25.09 -25.69 4.28
C MET A 152 -25.17 -26.48 5.60
N ASP A 153 -26.34 -27.06 5.82
CA ASP A 153 -26.55 -28.07 6.86
C ASP A 153 -26.06 -29.45 6.40
N ILE A 154 -25.46 -30.20 7.32
CA ILE A 154 -24.96 -31.56 7.05
C ILE A 154 -26.13 -32.46 6.62
N GLY A 155 -25.90 -33.26 5.57
CA GLY A 155 -26.88 -34.18 5.00
C GLY A 155 -27.90 -33.52 4.06
N THR A 156 -27.77 -32.23 3.77
CA THR A 156 -28.70 -31.48 2.92
C THR A 156 -28.15 -31.21 1.52
N ILE A 157 -29.08 -30.93 0.61
CA ILE A 157 -28.80 -30.45 -0.75
C ILE A 157 -29.00 -28.95 -0.76
N GLY A 158 -28.10 -28.23 -1.43
CA GLY A 158 -28.14 -26.77 -1.52
C GLY A 158 -29.46 -26.29 -2.10
N ALA A 159 -30.04 -25.24 -1.49
CA ALA A 159 -31.34 -24.70 -1.90
C ALA A 159 -31.32 -24.03 -3.29
N ALA A 160 -30.14 -23.64 -3.77
CA ALA A 160 -29.93 -23.03 -5.07
C ALA A 160 -28.68 -23.60 -5.75
N PRO A 161 -28.65 -23.64 -7.09
CA PRO A 161 -27.47 -24.08 -7.81
C PRO A 161 -26.40 -22.99 -7.78
N VAL A 162 -25.13 -23.40 -7.68
CA VAL A 162 -23.99 -22.49 -7.65
C VAL A 162 -23.39 -22.38 -9.04
N ALA A 163 -23.18 -21.15 -9.53
CA ALA A 163 -22.56 -20.92 -10.83
C ALA A 163 -21.03 -21.02 -10.75
N SER A 164 -20.42 -21.67 -11.73
CA SER A 164 -18.99 -21.57 -12.04
C SER A 164 -18.82 -21.32 -13.53
N GLU A 165 -17.58 -21.18 -14.00
CA GLU A 165 -17.27 -21.12 -15.45
C GLU A 165 -17.68 -22.40 -16.21
N HIS A 166 -17.84 -23.54 -15.51
CA HIS A 166 -18.16 -24.84 -16.11
C HIS A 166 -19.68 -25.10 -16.19
N GLY A 167 -20.50 -24.28 -15.54
CA GLY A 167 -21.96 -24.42 -15.51
C GLY A 167 -22.53 -24.27 -14.11
N TRP A 168 -23.57 -25.05 -13.81
CA TRP A 168 -24.31 -24.98 -12.56
C TRP A 168 -24.09 -26.21 -11.70
N HIS A 169 -23.71 -26.00 -10.45
CA HIS A 169 -23.45 -27.06 -9.47
C HIS A 169 -24.64 -27.21 -8.53
N VAL A 170 -25.19 -28.42 -8.48
CA VAL A 170 -26.07 -28.85 -7.39
C VAL A 170 -25.20 -29.50 -6.34
N LEU A 171 -25.17 -28.94 -5.13
CA LEU A 171 -24.26 -29.36 -4.06
C LEU A 171 -25.01 -30.17 -3.01
N ARG A 172 -24.33 -31.15 -2.40
CA ARG A 172 -24.77 -31.86 -1.20
C ARG A 172 -23.62 -31.89 -0.21
N LEU A 173 -23.90 -31.50 1.03
CA LEU A 173 -22.92 -31.62 2.12
C LEU A 173 -23.15 -32.94 2.84
N ASP A 174 -22.16 -33.82 2.82
CA ASP A 174 -22.24 -35.16 3.40
C ASP A 174 -21.78 -35.15 4.87
N HIS A 175 -20.68 -34.44 5.15
CA HIS A 175 -20.12 -34.30 6.49
C HIS A 175 -19.39 -32.96 6.65
N ARG A 176 -19.25 -32.47 7.88
CA ARG A 176 -18.42 -31.31 8.22
C ARG A 176 -17.68 -31.56 9.54
N SER A 177 -16.40 -31.25 9.55
CA SER A 177 -15.59 -31.10 10.75
C SER A 177 -15.10 -29.66 10.81
N ASP A 178 -15.49 -28.91 11.83
CA ASP A 178 -15.14 -27.47 11.98
C ASP A 178 -13.68 -27.25 12.41
N GLY A 179 -12.89 -28.32 12.46
CA GLY A 179 -11.53 -28.33 12.97
C GLY A 179 -11.47 -28.31 14.49
N GLU A 180 -10.37 -28.80 15.05
CA GLU A 180 -10.17 -28.88 16.49
C GLU A 180 -9.10 -27.89 16.95
N ARG A 181 -9.19 -27.47 18.22
CA ARG A 181 -8.17 -26.62 18.83
C ARG A 181 -6.84 -27.38 18.87
N LEU A 182 -5.83 -26.81 18.23
CA LEU A 182 -4.50 -27.37 18.18
C LEU A 182 -3.84 -27.30 19.56
N PRO A 183 -3.13 -28.34 20.01
CA PRO A 183 -2.41 -28.31 21.29
C PRO A 183 -1.40 -27.17 21.36
N PHE A 184 -1.19 -26.65 22.56
CA PHE A 184 -0.25 -25.55 22.80
C PHE A 184 1.14 -25.81 22.21
N ASP A 185 1.66 -27.02 22.32
CA ASP A 185 3.01 -27.37 21.86
C ASP A 185 3.18 -27.16 20.34
N TYR A 186 2.11 -27.25 19.56
CA TYR A 186 2.15 -26.99 18.11
C TYR A 186 2.07 -25.50 17.78
N VAL A 187 1.29 -24.73 18.54
CA VAL A 187 1.02 -23.31 18.21
C VAL A 187 1.89 -22.33 18.98
N GLY A 188 2.43 -22.73 20.13
CA GLY A 188 3.28 -21.93 21.01
C GLY A 188 4.46 -21.30 20.27
N PRO A 189 5.24 -22.05 19.47
CA PRO A 189 6.33 -21.47 18.68
C PRO A 189 5.85 -20.40 17.69
N HIS A 190 4.71 -20.60 17.04
CA HIS A 190 4.16 -19.62 16.10
C HIS A 190 3.69 -18.35 16.83
N ILE A 191 3.02 -18.50 17.98
CA ILE A 191 2.62 -17.39 18.84
C ILE A 191 3.86 -16.61 19.30
N ALA A 192 4.94 -17.30 19.68
CA ALA A 192 6.20 -16.67 20.07
C ALA A 192 6.75 -15.80 18.93
N THR A 193 6.88 -16.34 17.71
CA THR A 193 7.33 -15.57 16.54
C THR A 193 6.44 -14.35 16.26
N GLN A 194 5.11 -14.48 16.40
CA GLN A 194 4.21 -13.33 16.23
C GLN A 194 4.41 -12.27 17.30
N LEU A 195 4.61 -12.67 18.56
CA LEU A 195 4.86 -11.75 19.67
C LEU A 195 6.23 -11.07 19.52
N GLU A 196 7.26 -11.79 19.09
CA GLU A 196 8.58 -11.25 18.75
C GLU A 196 8.47 -10.20 17.64
N ALA A 197 7.80 -10.50 16.54
CA ALA A 197 7.60 -9.56 15.43
C ALA A 197 6.85 -8.29 15.86
N ARG A 198 5.84 -8.42 16.73
CA ARG A 198 5.12 -7.28 17.31
C ARG A 198 5.99 -6.46 18.25
N ALA A 199 6.77 -7.12 19.11
CA ALA A 199 7.71 -6.46 20.01
C ALA A 199 8.76 -5.68 19.23
N TRP A 200 9.32 -6.29 18.18
CA TRP A 200 10.30 -5.67 17.30
C TRP A 200 9.72 -4.48 16.55
N THR A 201 8.52 -4.61 15.97
CA THR A 201 7.84 -3.50 15.28
C THR A 201 7.64 -2.31 16.21
N LYS A 202 7.22 -2.57 17.46
CA LYS A 202 7.05 -1.53 18.49
C LYS A 202 8.39 -0.90 18.88
N ALA A 203 9.42 -1.70 19.11
CA ALA A 203 10.75 -1.22 19.48
C ALA A 203 11.40 -0.39 18.37
N ALA A 204 11.30 -0.84 17.12
CA ALA A 204 11.77 -0.11 15.94
C ALA A 204 11.04 1.24 15.77
N ALA A 205 9.71 1.26 15.95
CA ALA A 205 8.94 2.51 15.92
C ALA A 205 9.39 3.49 17.04
N GLN A 206 9.59 2.98 18.27
CA GLN A 206 10.08 3.78 19.39
C GLN A 206 11.51 4.30 19.16
N PHE A 207 12.37 3.48 18.55
CA PHE A 207 13.73 3.85 18.18
C PHE A 207 13.73 4.97 17.14
N VAL A 208 12.97 4.83 16.06
CA VAL A 208 12.84 5.88 15.03
C VAL A 208 12.28 7.16 15.62
N ASP A 209 11.24 7.09 16.45
CA ASP A 209 10.67 8.25 17.13
C ASP A 209 11.68 8.93 18.06
N ARG A 210 12.53 8.16 18.73
CA ARG A 210 13.63 8.70 19.54
C ARG A 210 14.66 9.41 18.67
N LEU A 211 15.11 8.81 17.56
CA LEU A 211 16.05 9.44 16.63
C LEU A 211 15.48 10.74 16.04
N LEU A 212 14.20 10.76 15.68
CA LEU A 212 13.50 11.96 15.19
C LEU A 212 13.49 13.06 16.26
N ARG A 213 13.21 12.73 17.53
CA ARG A 213 13.27 13.70 18.64
C ARG A 213 14.68 14.20 18.91
N GLU A 214 15.68 13.32 18.90
CA GLU A 214 17.09 13.70 19.10
C GLU A 214 17.59 14.62 17.98
N SER A 215 17.20 14.31 16.73
CA SER A 215 17.44 15.16 15.55
C SER A 215 16.74 16.51 15.65
N ALA A 216 15.61 16.59 16.36
CA ALA A 216 14.93 17.85 16.62
C ALA A 216 15.61 18.72 17.70
N VAL A 217 16.48 18.15 18.52
CA VAL A 217 17.20 18.87 19.60
C VAL A 217 18.60 19.31 19.18
N ARG A 218 19.24 18.62 18.23
CA ARG A 218 20.51 19.04 17.61
C ARG A 218 20.22 19.79 16.31
N PRO A 219 20.84 20.95 16.03
CA PRO A 219 20.53 21.71 14.83
C PRO A 219 21.13 20.96 13.61
N GLY A 220 20.28 20.13 13.01
CA GLY A 220 20.61 19.27 11.87
C GLY A 220 19.39 18.99 11.02
N LEU A 221 18.24 18.65 11.61
CA LEU A 221 16.93 18.59 10.95
C LEU A 221 15.82 18.38 12.00
N CYS A 222 15.00 19.39 12.29
CA CYS A 222 13.87 19.26 13.23
C CYS A 222 12.58 19.07 12.43
N LEU A 223 11.80 18.02 12.72
CA LEU A 223 10.46 17.81 12.16
C LEU A 223 9.45 17.66 13.30
N THR A 224 8.25 18.23 13.13
CA THR A 224 7.13 18.11 14.05
C THR A 224 6.57 16.68 14.07
N GLU A 225 5.71 16.38 15.04
CA GLU A 225 5.00 15.08 15.13
C GLU A 225 4.15 14.76 13.88
N SER A 226 3.76 15.79 13.10
CA SER A 226 3.07 15.69 11.81
C SER A 226 3.99 15.52 10.59
N GLY A 227 5.31 15.59 10.77
CA GLY A 227 6.31 15.45 9.70
C GLY A 227 6.62 16.74 8.94
N GLU A 228 6.34 17.91 9.52
CA GLU A 228 6.67 19.24 8.97
C GLU A 228 7.97 19.77 9.58
N LEU A 229 8.76 20.59 8.89
CA LEU A 229 10.00 21.17 9.47
C LEU A 229 9.66 22.09 10.67
N GLU A 230 10.16 21.76 11.86
CA GLU A 230 9.91 22.54 13.06
C GLU A 230 10.84 23.76 13.11
N THR A 231 10.30 24.93 12.76
CA THR A 231 11.00 26.22 12.77
C THR A 231 10.77 26.96 14.09
N ARG A 232 11.40 26.56 15.19
CA ARG A 232 11.40 27.41 16.41
C ARG A 232 12.71 28.19 16.54
N LYS A 233 12.54 29.52 16.54
CA LYS A 233 13.56 30.58 16.46
C LYS A 233 14.79 30.35 17.34
N GLY A 234 15.97 30.27 16.73
CA GLY A 234 17.25 30.45 17.43
C GLY A 234 18.44 29.76 16.75
N THR A 235 19.05 30.46 15.79
CA THR A 235 20.40 30.20 15.22
C THR A 235 20.53 29.01 14.26
N ILE A 236 20.85 29.38 13.03
CA ILE A 236 21.00 28.59 11.81
C ILE A 236 22.16 27.58 11.89
N ALA A 237 21.90 26.31 11.57
CA ALA A 237 22.67 25.43 10.65
C ALA A 237 22.42 23.95 11.00
N ARG A 238 22.24 22.97 10.11
CA ARG A 238 22.14 22.90 8.64
C ARG A 238 21.57 21.51 8.30
N ALA A 239 20.47 21.46 7.55
CA ALA A 239 20.07 20.25 6.85
C ALA A 239 21.05 20.03 5.69
N GLY A 240 21.79 18.92 5.70
CA GLY A 240 22.65 18.55 4.58
C GLY A 240 21.81 18.26 3.34
N GLY A 241 21.94 19.12 2.33
CA GLY A 241 21.26 19.02 1.03
C GLY A 241 21.06 20.39 0.38
N LEU A 242 21.05 20.45 -0.96
CA LEU A 242 21.01 21.68 -1.76
C LEU A 242 19.90 22.67 -1.35
N LEU A 243 18.69 22.18 -1.03
CA LEU A 243 17.57 23.02 -0.59
C LEU A 243 17.69 23.47 0.88
N GLY A 244 18.37 22.69 1.72
CA GLY A 244 18.68 23.07 3.10
C GLY A 244 19.71 24.20 3.17
N GLU A 245 20.69 24.20 2.25
CA GLU A 245 21.63 25.31 2.07
C GLU A 245 20.95 26.57 1.52
N ALA A 246 20.04 26.40 0.56
CA ALA A 246 19.23 27.49 0.01
C ALA A 246 18.32 28.16 1.06
N LEU A 247 17.66 27.37 1.90
CA LEU A 247 16.86 27.88 3.02
C LEU A 247 17.72 28.52 4.12
N GLY A 248 18.99 28.12 4.24
CA GLY A 248 19.96 28.71 5.17
C GLY A 248 20.61 30.01 4.67
N ASN A 249 20.51 30.30 3.37
CA ASN A 249 21.04 31.51 2.74
C ASN A 249 20.11 31.98 1.61
N ALA A 250 19.11 32.78 1.98
CA ALA A 250 18.07 33.27 1.06
C ALA A 250 18.66 34.02 -0.15
N ARG A 251 19.78 34.72 0.05
CA ARG A 251 20.45 35.43 -1.04
C ARG A 251 21.10 34.47 -2.05
N LEU A 252 21.77 33.43 -1.56
CA LEU A 252 22.33 32.38 -2.43
C LEU A 252 21.23 31.65 -3.21
N ALA A 253 20.10 31.36 -2.56
CA ALA A 253 18.94 30.76 -3.22
C ALA A 253 18.39 31.65 -4.32
N TYR A 254 18.24 32.94 -4.03
CA TYR A 254 17.80 33.94 -5.01
C TYR A 254 18.77 34.05 -6.18
N ASP A 255 20.08 34.09 -5.90
CA ASP A 255 21.14 34.18 -6.92
C ASP A 255 21.23 32.91 -7.80
N ALA A 256 20.79 31.76 -7.29
CA ALA A 256 20.72 30.49 -8.02
C ALA A 256 19.47 30.34 -8.90
N LEU A 257 18.46 31.20 -8.77
CA LEU A 257 17.26 31.14 -9.62
C LEU A 257 17.59 31.32 -11.10
N SER A 258 16.90 30.56 -11.94
CA SER A 258 16.89 30.81 -13.38
C SER A 258 16.31 32.21 -13.67
N PRO A 259 16.71 32.87 -14.77
CA PRO A 259 16.24 34.22 -15.08
C PRO A 259 14.71 34.33 -15.16
N THR A 260 14.05 33.29 -15.66
CA THR A 260 12.59 33.23 -15.78
C THR A 260 11.90 33.05 -14.43
N ALA A 261 12.46 32.24 -13.53
CA ALA A 261 11.92 32.09 -12.18
C ALA A 261 12.14 33.36 -11.35
N ARG A 262 13.29 34.02 -11.52
CA ARG A 262 13.57 35.31 -10.88
C ARG A 262 12.59 36.40 -11.33
N GLU A 263 12.34 36.53 -12.63
CA GLU A 263 11.35 37.50 -13.17
C GLU A 263 9.95 37.27 -12.57
N ARG A 264 9.53 36.00 -12.40
CA ARG A 264 8.25 35.66 -11.77
C ARG A 264 8.21 36.04 -10.28
N LEU A 265 9.26 35.71 -9.56
CA LEU A 265 9.39 36.01 -8.15
C LEU A 265 9.40 37.52 -7.89
N ASP A 266 10.18 38.28 -8.64
CA ASP A 266 10.30 39.74 -8.51
C ASP A 266 8.96 40.44 -8.80
N HIS A 267 8.22 39.94 -9.80
CA HIS A 267 6.89 40.47 -10.10
C HIS A 267 5.94 40.25 -8.92
N ALA A 268 5.86 39.03 -8.40
CA ALA A 268 5.01 38.70 -7.27
C ALA A 268 5.42 39.43 -5.97
N ALA A 269 6.72 39.63 -5.75
CA ALA A 269 7.27 40.39 -4.63
C ALA A 269 6.83 41.86 -4.71
N SER A 270 6.84 42.45 -5.92
CA SER A 270 6.40 43.82 -6.13
C SER A 270 4.89 44.02 -5.89
N GLU A 271 4.05 43.03 -6.22
CA GLU A 271 2.60 43.07 -5.99
C GLU A 271 2.24 42.86 -4.51
N SER A 272 3.01 42.04 -3.80
CA SER A 272 2.79 41.74 -2.37
C SER A 272 3.43 42.76 -1.42
N GLY A 273 4.39 43.56 -1.89
CA GLY A 273 5.17 44.49 -1.08
C GLY A 273 6.21 43.80 -0.18
N GLU A 274 6.52 42.53 -0.45
CA GLU A 274 7.53 41.72 0.27
C GLU A 274 8.88 41.75 -0.47
N ALA A 275 10.00 41.54 0.25
CA ALA A 275 11.29 41.36 -0.41
C ALA A 275 11.32 40.03 -1.18
N ALA A 276 11.94 40.01 -2.36
CA ALA A 276 11.97 38.82 -3.21
C ALA A 276 12.65 37.62 -2.53
N GLU A 277 13.70 37.83 -1.74
CA GLU A 277 14.33 36.77 -0.96
C GLU A 277 13.40 36.17 0.11
N ASP A 278 12.59 37.00 0.76
CA ASP A 278 11.63 36.56 1.78
C ASP A 278 10.47 35.78 1.13
N LEU A 279 9.93 36.30 0.02
CA LEU A 279 8.90 35.61 -0.76
C LEU A 279 9.40 34.27 -1.33
N LEU A 280 10.68 34.19 -1.70
CA LEU A 280 11.30 32.95 -2.17
C LEU A 280 11.36 31.92 -1.05
N VAL A 281 11.83 32.33 0.14
CA VAL A 281 11.86 31.46 1.31
C VAL A 281 10.44 31.01 1.69
N HIS A 282 9.46 31.91 1.61
CA HIS A 282 8.05 31.58 1.82
C HIS A 282 7.56 30.56 0.80
N SER A 283 7.85 30.76 -0.48
CA SER A 283 7.45 29.86 -1.58
C SER A 283 8.06 28.47 -1.42
N ILE A 284 9.35 28.37 -1.06
CA ILE A 284 10.02 27.10 -0.77
C ILE A 284 9.32 26.39 0.41
N ARG A 285 9.05 27.10 1.51
CA ARG A 285 8.37 26.52 2.67
C ARG A 285 6.94 26.07 2.36
N THR A 286 6.18 26.87 1.61
CA THR A 286 4.81 26.56 1.23
C THR A 286 4.77 25.35 0.29
N PHE A 287 5.70 25.26 -0.67
CA PHE A 287 5.83 24.07 -1.52
C PHE A 287 6.15 22.82 -0.70
N LEU A 288 7.18 22.87 0.14
CA LEU A 288 7.60 21.71 0.94
C LEU A 288 6.55 21.25 1.96
N SER A 289 5.59 22.11 2.32
CA SER A 289 4.50 21.75 3.24
C SER A 289 3.22 21.29 2.53
N LYS A 290 2.97 21.77 1.31
CA LYS A 290 1.67 21.60 0.63
C LYS A 290 1.74 20.90 -0.74
N ALA A 291 2.93 20.56 -1.23
CA ALA A 291 3.09 19.84 -2.49
C ALA A 291 2.43 18.46 -2.43
N ASP A 292 1.78 18.08 -3.52
CA ASP A 292 1.23 16.75 -3.74
C ASP A 292 2.29 15.76 -4.25
N ASP A 293 1.92 14.48 -4.37
CA ASP A 293 2.84 13.40 -4.74
C ASP A 293 3.47 13.62 -6.13
N GLU A 294 2.76 14.27 -7.05
CA GLU A 294 3.28 14.63 -8.37
C GLU A 294 4.36 15.71 -8.27
N ALA A 295 4.09 16.80 -7.54
CA ALA A 295 5.04 17.87 -7.31
C ALA A 295 6.31 17.38 -6.57
N TRP A 296 6.17 16.45 -5.62
CA TRP A 296 7.30 15.81 -4.95
C TRP A 296 8.13 14.94 -5.89
N THR A 297 7.48 14.14 -6.74
CA THR A 297 8.17 13.31 -7.73
C THR A 297 8.99 14.16 -8.70
N GLN A 298 8.42 15.27 -9.16
CA GLN A 298 9.09 16.23 -10.03
C GLN A 298 10.25 16.96 -9.35
N LEU A 299 10.16 17.25 -8.05
CA LEU A 299 11.25 17.86 -7.28
C LEU A 299 12.42 16.88 -7.13
N ILE A 300 12.13 15.62 -6.77
CA ILE A 300 13.13 14.57 -6.59
C ILE A 300 13.86 14.26 -7.90
N SER A 301 13.14 14.20 -9.03
CA SER A 301 13.78 14.00 -10.33
C SER A 301 14.76 15.13 -10.66
N ARG A 302 14.41 16.40 -10.39
CA ARG A 302 15.31 17.53 -10.64
C ARG A 302 16.52 17.53 -9.73
N LEU A 303 16.36 17.12 -8.47
CA LEU A 303 17.50 17.01 -7.54
C LEU A 303 18.49 15.92 -7.94
N ARG A 304 18.04 14.85 -8.59
CA ARG A 304 18.87 13.70 -8.97
C ARG A 304 19.44 13.81 -10.39
N ASP A 305 18.62 14.27 -11.33
CA ASP A 305 18.85 14.08 -12.76
C ASP A 305 19.19 15.39 -13.51
N SER A 306 19.20 16.55 -12.82
CA SER A 306 19.54 17.85 -13.43
C SER A 306 21.03 18.20 -13.31
N GLU A 307 21.57 18.83 -14.35
CA GLU A 307 22.89 19.48 -14.39
C GLU A 307 22.99 20.73 -13.48
N ALA A 308 21.84 21.34 -13.12
CA ALA A 308 21.73 22.50 -12.24
C ALA A 308 20.64 22.28 -11.17
N PRO A 309 20.82 21.29 -10.28
CA PRO A 309 19.74 20.73 -9.45
C PRO A 309 19.10 21.76 -8.51
N LEU A 310 19.89 22.71 -8.00
CA LEU A 310 19.35 23.79 -7.16
C LEU A 310 18.48 24.76 -7.97
N ALA A 311 18.99 25.26 -9.10
CA ALA A 311 18.30 26.23 -9.93
C ALA A 311 16.96 25.68 -10.46
N ASP A 312 16.97 24.42 -10.92
CA ASP A 312 15.79 23.76 -11.47
C ASP A 312 14.76 23.42 -10.40
N SER A 313 15.21 23.01 -9.21
CA SER A 313 14.33 22.77 -8.06
C SER A 313 13.66 24.06 -7.61
N LEU A 314 14.42 25.15 -7.48
CA LEU A 314 13.86 26.45 -7.13
C LEU A 314 12.91 26.98 -8.21
N ALA A 315 13.22 26.77 -9.49
CA ALA A 315 12.34 27.13 -10.59
C ALA A 315 11.02 26.36 -10.57
N LEU A 316 11.05 25.05 -10.28
CA LEU A 316 9.84 24.25 -10.06
C LEU A 316 8.99 24.85 -8.94
N ILE A 317 9.61 25.08 -7.77
CA ILE A 317 8.94 25.61 -6.59
C ILE A 317 8.27 26.96 -6.92
N VAL A 318 9.03 27.89 -7.52
CA VAL A 318 8.50 29.20 -7.93
C VAL A 318 7.34 29.04 -8.91
N SER A 319 7.47 28.15 -9.90
CA SER A 319 6.42 27.95 -10.90
C SER A 319 5.13 27.31 -10.35
N HIS A 320 5.27 26.52 -9.29
CA HIS A 320 4.14 25.87 -8.63
C HIS A 320 3.43 26.83 -7.66
N GLN A 321 4.16 27.75 -7.05
CA GLN A 321 3.61 28.66 -6.04
C GLN A 321 3.16 30.00 -6.60
N LEU A 322 3.76 30.47 -7.69
CA LEU A 322 3.54 31.80 -8.24
C LEU A 322 3.00 31.75 -9.67
N PRO A 323 2.01 32.60 -10.00
CA PRO A 323 1.43 32.65 -11.34
C PRO A 323 2.47 33.10 -12.39
N PRO A 324 2.29 32.73 -13.67
CA PRO A 324 3.15 33.20 -14.74
C PRO A 324 2.98 34.71 -14.97
N VAL A 325 4.07 35.41 -15.26
CA VAL A 325 4.03 36.83 -15.66
C VAL A 325 3.50 36.95 -17.08
N HIS A 326 2.34 37.56 -17.25
CA HIS A 326 1.76 37.86 -18.57
C HIS A 326 2.28 39.22 -19.09
N LYS A 327 3.04 39.24 -20.18
CA LYS A 327 3.45 40.49 -20.83
C LYS A 327 2.28 41.10 -21.60
N THR A 328 1.69 42.18 -21.08
CA THR A 328 0.68 42.99 -21.78
C THR A 328 1.32 43.63 -23.01
N ARG A 329 1.12 43.06 -24.20
CA ARG A 329 1.43 43.77 -25.45
C ARG A 329 0.34 44.80 -25.69
N THR A 330 0.64 46.08 -25.48
CA THR A 330 -0.23 47.18 -25.92
C THR A 330 -0.39 47.10 -27.44
N LEU A 331 -1.54 46.62 -27.91
CA LEU A 331 -1.97 46.76 -29.30
C LEU A 331 -2.31 48.24 -29.53
N ILE A 332 -1.34 49.02 -29.99
CA ILE A 332 -1.61 50.35 -30.55
C ILE A 332 -2.33 50.13 -31.88
N THR A 333 -3.66 50.15 -31.86
CA THR A 333 -4.46 50.25 -33.10
C THR A 333 -4.32 51.68 -33.62
N MET A 334 -3.46 51.89 -34.61
CA MET A 334 -3.47 53.13 -35.38
C MET A 334 -4.79 53.23 -36.14
N ARG A 335 -5.61 54.20 -35.75
CA ARG A 335 -6.83 54.57 -36.46
C ARG A 335 -6.41 55.27 -37.74
N SER A 336 -6.46 54.56 -38.87
CA SER A 336 -6.22 55.12 -40.21
C SER A 336 -7.20 56.26 -40.47
N GLY A 337 -6.70 57.49 -40.51
CA GLY A 337 -7.42 58.63 -41.05
C GLY A 337 -7.55 58.51 -42.57
N PRO A 338 -8.60 59.09 -43.19
CA PRO A 338 -8.84 58.99 -44.62
C PRO A 338 -7.76 59.75 -45.41
N ARG A 339 -7.14 59.07 -46.39
CA ARG A 339 -6.30 59.71 -47.41
C ARG A 339 -7.16 60.58 -48.32
N ALA A 340 -6.82 61.86 -48.39
CA ALA A 340 -7.26 62.79 -49.40
C ALA A 340 -6.53 62.50 -50.74
N SER A 341 -7.33 62.48 -51.82
CA SER A 341 -7.09 62.97 -53.19
C SER A 341 -5.69 62.93 -53.81
N GLY A 342 -5.61 62.30 -54.98
CA GLY A 342 -4.51 62.41 -55.96
C GLY A 342 -4.63 61.33 -57.02
#